data_AF-A0A0N4WWT4-F1
#
_entry.id   AF-A0A0N4WWT4-F1
#
_cell.length_a   1.000
_cell.length_b   1.000
_cell.length_c   1.000
_cell.angle_alpha   90.00
_cell.angle_beta   90.00
_cell.angle_gamma   90.00
#
_symmetry.space_group_name_H-M   'P 1'
#
loop_
_entity.id
_entity.type
_entity.pdbx_description
1 polymer ?
#
loop_
_entity_poly.entity_id
_entity_poly.type
_entity_poly.pdbx_seq_one_letter_code
_entity_poly.pdbx_strand_id
1 'polypeptide(L)' 'MNYVAEIHSTGPIVVHCSAGVGRSGSYILVDSMRRHLISFRKLNLMGHLIHMRRQREKLVQTVVSKRLL' A
#
# COMPACT_ATOMS: atom_id res chain seq x y z
N MET A 1 7.68 -2.90 21.76
CA MET A 1 7.11 -3.67 20.63
C MET A 1 7.60 -3.04 19.33
N ASN A 2 8.79 -3.45 18.87
CA ASN A 2 9.33 -3.02 17.58
C ASN A 2 8.85 -3.99 16.50
N TYR A 3 7.70 -3.72 15.89
CA TYR A 3 7.11 -4.53 14.81
C TYR A 3 7.74 -4.27 13.43
N VAL A 4 8.93 -3.66 13.38
CA VAL A 4 9.60 -3.40 12.10
C VAL A 4 10.41 -4.64 11.79
N ALA A 5 9.88 -5.52 10.94
CA ALA A 5 10.68 -6.60 10.38
C ALA A 5 11.93 -5.98 9.74
N GLU A 6 13.11 -6.49 10.06
CA GLU A 6 14.33 -6.16 9.32
C GLU A 6 14.23 -6.81 7.94
N ILE A 7 13.69 -6.07 6.97
CA ILE A 7 13.53 -6.54 5.61
C ILE A 7 14.87 -6.37 4.90
N HIS A 8 15.57 -7.48 4.70
CA HIS A 8 16.75 -7.54 3.84
C HIS A 8 16.38 -7.19 2.39
N SER A 9 17.19 -6.37 1.73
CA SER A 9 16.93 -5.83 0.39
C SER A 9 17.14 -6.81 -0.77
N THR A 10 17.11 -8.12 -0.51
CA THR A 10 17.47 -9.16 -1.49
C THR A 10 16.33 -9.52 -2.46
N GLY A 11 15.13 -8.96 -2.30
CA GLY A 11 14.00 -9.21 -3.20
C GLY A 11 12.72 -8.43 -2.88
N PRO A 12 11.67 -8.57 -3.70
CA PRO A 12 10.38 -7.95 -3.45
C PRO A 12 9.69 -8.55 -2.23
N ILE A 13 8.98 -7.72 -1.48
CA ILE A 13 8.15 -8.17 -0.36
C ILE A 13 6.87 -8.81 -0.91
N VAL A 14 6.59 -10.05 -0.52
CA VAL A 14 5.33 -10.73 -0.87
C VAL A 14 4.23 -10.32 0.11
N VAL A 15 3.16 -9.73 -0.42
CA VAL A 15 1.98 -9.35 0.37
C VAL A 15 0.77 -10.09 -0.18
N HIS A 16 0.10 -10.88 0.64
CA HIS A 16 -1.10 -11.61 0.24
C HIS A 16 -2.26 -11.39 1.22
N CYS A 17 -3.47 -11.70 0.75
CA CYS A 17 -4.65 -11.85 1.61
C CYS A 17 -5.42 -13.07 1.08
N SER A 18 -6.76 -13.02 1.04
CA SER A 18 -7.54 -14.08 0.37
C SER A 18 -7.43 -13.95 -1.16
N ALA A 19 -7.98 -12.88 -1.74
CA ALA A 19 -7.90 -12.62 -3.19
C ALA A 19 -6.65 -11.81 -3.63
N GLY A 20 -5.82 -11.38 -2.67
CA GLY A 20 -4.63 -10.58 -2.94
C GLY A 20 -4.90 -9.19 -3.54
N VAL A 21 -6.09 -8.63 -3.33
CA VAL A 21 -6.48 -7.32 -3.91
C VAL A 21 -7.01 -6.32 -2.87
N GLY A 22 -7.81 -6.74 -1.89
CA GLY A 22 -8.36 -5.85 -0.86
C GLY A 22 -7.30 -5.38 0.14
N ARG A 23 -7.11 -6.15 1.22
CA ARG A 23 -6.16 -5.81 2.31
C ARG A 23 -4.71 -5.69 1.83
N SER A 24 -4.28 -6.51 0.86
CA SER A 24 -2.95 -6.44 0.27
C SER A 24 -2.74 -5.10 -0.45
N GLY A 25 -3.70 -4.65 -1.25
CA GLY A 25 -3.65 -3.35 -1.90
C GLY A 25 -3.64 -2.20 -0.89
N SER A 26 -4.46 -2.30 0.18
CA SER A 26 -4.47 -1.29 1.23
C SER A 26 -3.13 -1.20 1.96
N TYR A 27 -2.51 -2.33 2.28
CA TYR A 27 -1.20 -2.39 2.93
C TYR A 27 -0.12 -1.75 2.05
N ILE A 28 -0.04 -2.15 0.78
CA ILE A 28 0.96 -1.62 -0.16
C ILE A 28 0.78 -0.11 -0.38
N LEU A 29 -0.47 0.36 -0.54
CA LEU A 29 -0.77 1.78 -0.73
C LEU A 29 -0.31 2.62 0.47
N VAL A 30 -0.67 2.20 1.69
CA VAL A 30 -0.32 2.94 2.91
C VAL A 30 1.20 2.94 3.13
N ASP A 31 1.87 1.80 2.94
CA ASP A 31 3.32 1.74 3.12
C ASP A 31 4.08 2.60 2.11
N SER A 32 3.71 2.52 0.83
CA SER A 32 4.31 3.32 -0.23
C SER A 32 4.08 4.83 0.00
N MET A 33 2.85 5.21 0.38
CA MET A 33 2.50 6.61 0.64
C MET A 33 3.15 7.17 1.90
N ARG A 34 3.33 6.34 2.94
CA ARG A 34 4.11 6.71 4.11
C ARG A 34 5.56 7.03 3.73
N ARG A 35 6.20 6.21 2.89
CA ARG A 35 7.56 6.48 2.38
C ARG A 35 7.62 7.76 1.56
N HIS A 36 6.65 7.98 0.66
CA HIS A 36 6.54 9.23 -0.09
C HIS A 36 6.38 10.46 0.81
N LEU A 37 5.59 10.37 1.88
CA LEU A 37 5.39 11.49 2.81
C LEU A 37 6.68 11.82 3.56
N ILE A 38 7.45 10.82 3.98
CA ILE A 38 8.73 11.00 4.66
C ILE A 38 9.75 11.68 3.73
N SER A 39 9.82 11.26 2.47
CA SER A 39 10.82 11.76 1.51
C SER A 39 10.44 13.08 0.84
N PHE A 40 9.16 13.28 0.49
CA PHE A 40 8.72 14.38 -0.39
C PHE A 40 7.71 15.33 0.26
N ARG A 41 7.21 15.04 1.47
CA ARG A 41 6.20 15.84 2.18
C ARG A 41 4.91 16.12 1.38
N LYS A 42 4.59 15.25 0.41
CA LYS A 42 3.40 15.34 -0.45
C LYS A 42 2.68 13.99 -0.53
N LEU A 43 1.36 14.04 -0.63
CA LEU A 43 0.50 12.85 -0.78
C LEU A 43 -0.38 12.97 -2.02
N ASN A 44 -0.40 11.92 -2.83
CA ASN A 44 -1.36 11.75 -3.92
C ASN A 44 -1.90 10.32 -3.91
N LEU A 45 -2.83 10.06 -3.00
CA LEU A 45 -3.39 8.72 -2.77
C LEU A 45 -4.10 8.17 -4.01
N MET A 46 -4.92 9.00 -4.66
CA MET A 46 -5.71 8.56 -5.81
C MET A 46 -4.84 8.29 -7.04
N GLY A 47 -3.89 9.19 -7.35
CA GLY A 47 -2.96 8.99 -8.45
C GLY A 47 -2.09 7.76 -8.24
N HIS A 48 -1.64 7.52 -7.01
CA HIS A 48 -0.86 6.33 -6.68
C HIS A 48 -1.70 5.05 -6.76
N LEU A 49 -2.95 5.07 -6.28
CA LEU A 49 -3.85 3.92 -6.41
C LEU A 49 -4.17 3.59 -7.88
N ILE A 50 -4.40 4.60 -8.72
CA ILE A 50 -4.59 4.41 -10.16
C ILE A 50 -3.35 3.76 -10.78
N HIS A 51 -2.15 4.22 -10.41
CA HIS A 51 -0.89 3.62 -10.85
C HIS A 51 -0.79 2.15 -10.41
N MET A 52 -1.04 1.85 -9.14
CA MET A 52 -1.04 0.47 -8.63
C MET A 52 -2.04 -0.43 -9.35
N ARG A 53 -3.25 0.07 -9.62
CA ARG A 53 -4.31 -0.68 -10.32
C ARG A 53 -3.95 -1.03 -11.77
N ARG A 54 -3.02 -0.31 -12.39
CA ARG A 54 -2.46 -0.69 -13.70
C ARG A 54 -1.56 -1.92 -13.63
N GLN A 55 -0.96 -2.19 -12.46
CA GLN A 55 -0.10 -3.36 -12.24
C GLN A 55 -0.90 -4.58 -11.75
N ARG A 56 -1.96 -4.36 -10.96
CA ARG A 56 -2.90 -5.41 -10.54
C ARG A 56 -4.29 -4.82 -10.35
N GLU A 57 -5.25 -5.31 -11.12
CA GLU A 57 -6.61 -4.78 -11.08
C GLU A 57 -7.26 -4.91 -9.69
N LYS A 58 -8.26 -4.08 -9.42
CA LYS A 58 -9.13 -4.15 -8.22
C LYS A 58 -8.42 -4.00 -6.87
N LEU A 59 -7.15 -3.58 -6.85
CA LEU A 59 -6.44 -3.24 -5.61
C LEU A 59 -7.23 -2.20 -4.81
N VAL A 60 -7.34 -2.39 -3.49
CA VAL A 60 -8.17 -1.61 -2.57
C VAL A 60 -9.66 -1.68 -2.97
N GLN A 61 -10.38 -2.67 -2.42
CA GLN A 61 -11.73 -3.01 -2.88
C GLN A 61 -12.86 -2.15 -2.30
N THR A 62 -12.74 -1.73 -1.04
CA THR A 62 -13.79 -0.99 -0.36
C THR A 62 -13.23 0.28 0.27
N VAL A 63 -13.98 1.37 0.13
CA VAL A 63 -13.71 2.66 0.79
C VAL A 63 -13.92 2.61 2.31
N VAL A 64 -14.52 1.53 2.82
CA VAL A 64 -14.75 1.28 4.25
C VAL A 64 -13.50 0.70 4.93
N SER A 65 -12.30 1.08 4.50
CA SER A 65 -11.05 0.67 5.16
C SER A 65 -10.58 1.66 6.23
N LYS A 66 -11.55 2.38 6.83
CA LYS A 66 -11.48 3.56 7.72
C LYS A 66 -11.60 4.89 6.98
N ARG A 67 -12.68 5.58 7.34
CA ARG A 67 -12.83 7.04 7.40
C ARG A 67 -11.49 7.72 7.71
N LEU A 68 -10.77 8.11 6.65
CA LEU A 68 -9.64 9.04 6.67
C LEU A 68 -10.02 10.30 5.89
N LEU A 69 -11.27 10.73 6.10
CA LEU A 69 -11.80 12.08 5.93
C LEU A 69 -12.73 12.33 7.12
#